data_AF-A0A9D5X5I9-F1
#
_entry.id   AF-A0A9D5X5I9-F1
#
_cell.length_a   1.000
_cell.length_b   1.000
_cell.length_c   1.000
_cell.angle_alpha   90.00
_cell.angle_beta   90.00
_cell.angle_gamma   90.00
#
_symmetry.space_group_name_H-M   'P 1'
#
loop_
_entity.id
_entity.type
_entity.pdbx_description
1 polymer ?
#
loop_
_entity_poly.entity_id
_entity_poly.type
_entity_poly.pdbx_seq_one_letter_code
_entity_poly.pdbx_strand_id
1 'polypeptide(L)'
;MQSQNRFFDDLSKVLNGLAGTVAGVGREAEAGARERAKEWFGGMDFVSREEFEAVKEMAAKARAEADALKKRVDALEKATGTSAPKASAAKPAARKPAAKKPAAKPADKTPPSTGE
;
A
#
# COMPACT_ATOMS: atom_id res chain seq x y z
N MET A 1 -48.95 18.25 -36.46
CA MET A 1 -47.60 18.82 -36.32
C MET A 1 -47.36 19.50 -34.95
N GLN A 2 -47.97 19.06 -33.83
CA GLN A 2 -47.87 19.76 -32.52
C GLN A 2 -47.27 18.92 -31.39
N SER A 3 -47.29 17.58 -31.48
CA SER A 3 -46.77 16.68 -30.44
C SER A 3 -45.24 16.61 -30.41
N GLN A 4 -44.60 16.69 -31.59
CA GLN A 4 -43.15 16.64 -31.72
C GLN A 4 -42.48 17.85 -31.05
N ASN A 5 -43.08 19.03 -31.03
CA ASN A 5 -42.48 20.19 -30.37
C ASN A 5 -42.49 20.10 -28.83
N ARG A 6 -43.49 19.45 -28.22
CA ARG A 6 -43.58 19.35 -26.74
C ARG A 6 -42.53 18.41 -26.15
N PHE A 7 -42.24 17.28 -26.80
CA PHE A 7 -41.26 16.33 -26.29
C PHE A 7 -39.83 16.90 -26.30
N PHE A 8 -39.50 17.67 -27.34
CA PHE A 8 -38.21 18.36 -27.43
C PHE A 8 -38.13 19.58 -26.50
N ASP A 9 -39.24 20.29 -26.26
CA ASP A 9 -39.29 21.40 -25.30
C ASP A 9 -39.13 20.90 -23.85
N ASP A 10 -39.82 19.82 -23.47
CA ASP A 10 -39.67 19.19 -22.16
C ASP A 10 -38.26 18.64 -21.96
N LEU A 11 -37.67 18.00 -22.98
CA LEU A 11 -36.28 17.55 -22.95
C LEU A 11 -35.31 18.72 -22.82
N SER A 12 -35.55 19.84 -23.51
CA SER A 12 -34.72 21.05 -23.40
C SER A 12 -34.82 21.67 -22.02
N LYS A 13 -36.01 21.67 -21.41
CA LYS A 13 -36.25 22.18 -20.06
C LYS A 13 -35.59 21.31 -19.00
N VAL A 14 -35.65 19.99 -19.17
CA VAL A 14 -34.93 19.02 -18.34
C VAL A 14 -33.42 19.15 -18.53
N LEU A 15 -32.92 19.29 -19.77
CA LEU A 15 -31.49 19.47 -20.04
C LEU A 15 -30.94 20.79 -19.48
N ASN A 16 -31.69 21.89 -19.59
CA ASN A 16 -31.31 23.16 -18.99
C ASN A 16 -31.37 23.10 -17.45
N GLY A 17 -32.38 22.44 -16.88
CA GLY A 17 -32.46 22.19 -15.44
C GLY A 17 -31.35 21.27 -14.93
N LEU A 18 -30.97 20.25 -15.71
CA LEU A 18 -29.90 19.30 -15.42
C LEU A 18 -28.52 19.95 -15.57
N ALA A 19 -28.30 20.79 -16.58
CA ALA A 19 -27.06 21.53 -16.73
C ALA A 19 -26.80 22.46 -15.53
N GLY A 20 -27.85 23.09 -15.00
CA GLY A 20 -27.77 23.93 -13.80
C GLY A 20 -27.44 23.14 -12.51
N THR A 21 -28.03 21.97 -12.32
CA THR A 21 -27.74 21.11 -11.16
C THR A 21 -26.38 20.42 -11.26
N VAL A 22 -25.96 19.99 -12.46
CA VAL A 22 -24.65 19.35 -12.70
C VAL A 22 -23.50 20.33 -12.47
N ALA A 23 -23.65 21.62 -12.81
CA ALA A 23 -22.60 22.61 -12.56
C ALA A 23 -22.41 22.90 -11.05
N GLY A 24 -23.49 22.92 -10.26
CA GLY A 24 -23.43 23.10 -8.81
C GLY A 24 -22.94 21.84 -8.08
N VAL A 25 -23.53 20.68 -8.38
CA VAL A 25 -23.12 19.38 -7.85
C VAL A 25 -21.69 19.04 -8.24
N GLY A 26 -21.24 19.43 -9.43
CA GLY A 26 -19.87 19.21 -9.89
C GLY A 26 -18.81 19.88 -9.02
N ARG A 27 -19.02 21.15 -8.61
CA ARG A 27 -18.07 21.85 -7.72
C ARG A 27 -18.04 21.26 -6.32
N GLU A 28 -19.20 20.89 -5.78
CA GLU A 28 -19.29 20.25 -4.45
C GLU A 28 -18.70 18.83 -4.48
N ALA A 29 -18.94 18.07 -5.55
CA ALA A 29 -18.35 16.76 -5.77
C ALA A 29 -16.84 16.84 -5.96
N GLU A 30 -16.32 17.84 -6.67
CA GLU A 30 -14.87 18.05 -6.83
C GLU A 30 -14.21 18.36 -5.49
N ALA A 31 -14.80 19.25 -4.69
CA ALA A 31 -14.30 19.57 -3.36
C ALA A 31 -14.29 18.33 -2.43
N GLY A 32 -15.40 17.59 -2.39
CA GLY A 32 -15.51 16.36 -1.59
C GLY A 32 -14.60 15.23 -2.09
N ALA A 33 -14.41 15.10 -3.41
CA ALA A 33 -13.48 14.13 -3.98
C ALA A 33 -12.03 14.48 -3.63
N ARG A 34 -11.67 15.77 -3.65
CA ARG A 34 -10.33 16.23 -3.30
C ARG A 34 -10.02 16.04 -1.81
N GLU A 35 -11.00 16.23 -0.95
CA GLU A 35 -10.88 15.97 0.49
C GLU A 35 -10.72 14.47 0.78
N ARG A 36 -11.57 13.63 0.18
CA ARG A 36 -11.44 12.16 0.22
C ARG A 36 -10.10 11.67 -0.31
N ALA A 37 -9.61 12.27 -1.39
CA ALA A 37 -8.29 11.94 -1.92
C ALA A 37 -7.19 12.32 -0.92
N LYS A 38 -7.25 13.50 -0.30
CA LYS A 38 -6.28 13.91 0.74
C LYS A 38 -6.29 12.98 1.95
N GLU A 39 -7.46 12.58 2.45
CA GLU A 39 -7.55 11.59 3.53
C GLU A 39 -6.97 10.24 3.11
N TRP A 40 -7.28 9.80 1.89
CA TRP A 40 -6.77 8.53 1.37
C TRP A 40 -5.25 8.53 1.21
N PHE A 41 -4.68 9.57 0.61
CA PHE A 41 -3.22 9.73 0.50
C PHE A 41 -2.56 9.97 1.86
N GLY A 42 -3.22 10.67 2.79
CA GLY A 42 -2.70 10.91 4.14
C GLY A 42 -2.70 9.65 5.02
N GLY A 43 -3.60 8.70 4.76
CA GLY A 43 -3.67 7.42 5.47
C GLY A 43 -2.76 6.32 4.92
N MET A 44 -1.96 6.62 3.89
CA MET A 44 -1.00 5.67 3.32
C MET A 44 0.36 5.81 4.00
N ASP A 45 0.94 4.68 4.41
CA ASP A 45 2.29 4.62 4.99
C ASP A 45 3.36 4.88 3.89
N PHE A 46 3.65 6.16 3.63
CA PHE A 46 4.71 6.56 2.72
C PHE A 46 6.05 6.69 3.45
N VAL A 47 7.11 6.18 2.84
CA VAL A 47 8.48 6.44 3.29
C VAL A 47 8.86 7.84 2.85
N SER A 48 9.28 8.68 3.78
CA SER A 48 9.74 10.02 3.44
C SER A 48 11.01 9.96 2.59
N ARG A 49 11.25 10.99 1.79
CA ARG A 49 12.46 11.08 0.97
C ARG A 49 13.73 11.06 1.84
N GLU A 50 13.66 11.67 3.01
CA GLU A 50 14.78 11.76 3.96
C GLU A 50 15.12 10.39 4.56
N GLU A 51 14.12 9.62 5.00
CA GLU A 51 14.34 8.25 5.48
C GLU A 51 14.88 7.35 4.37
N PHE A 52 14.37 7.50 3.15
CA PHE A 52 14.86 6.76 2.00
C PHE A 52 16.34 7.06 1.72
N GLU A 53 16.73 8.34 1.70
CA GLU A 53 18.14 8.70 1.48
C GLU A 53 19.02 8.25 2.65
N ALA A 54 18.55 8.33 3.90
CA ALA A 54 19.29 7.83 5.06
C ALA A 54 19.57 6.32 4.96
N VAL A 55 18.56 5.51 4.61
CA VAL A 55 18.72 4.07 4.42
C VAL A 55 19.60 3.74 3.22
N LYS A 56 19.48 4.51 2.13
CA LYS A 56 20.31 4.34 0.93
C LYS A 56 21.78 4.62 1.22
N GLU A 57 22.10 5.67 1.96
CA GLU A 57 23.47 5.94 2.41
C GLU A 57 24.00 4.83 3.34
N MET A 58 23.18 4.39 4.30
CA MET A 58 23.53 3.30 5.20
C MET A 58 23.82 2.01 4.41
N ALA A 59 22.98 1.69 3.42
CA ALA A 59 23.15 0.52 2.57
C ALA A 59 24.43 0.62 1.70
N ALA A 60 24.75 1.81 1.20
CA ALA A 60 25.98 2.04 0.45
C ALA A 60 27.23 1.85 1.33
N LYS A 61 27.24 2.44 2.53
CA LYS A 61 28.32 2.27 3.52
C LYS A 61 28.50 0.80 3.90
N ALA A 62 27.41 0.12 4.23
CA ALA A 62 27.43 -1.30 4.60
C ALA A 62 27.99 -2.18 3.47
N ARG A 63 27.67 -1.91 2.19
CA ARG A 63 28.28 -2.64 1.07
C ARG A 63 29.78 -2.39 0.95
N ALA A 64 30.22 -1.14 1.06
CA ALA A 64 31.64 -0.81 1.01
C ALA A 64 32.42 -1.50 2.13
N GLU A 65 31.88 -1.51 3.36
CA GLU A 65 32.47 -2.20 4.50
C GLU A 65 32.48 -3.72 4.30
N ALA A 66 31.41 -4.31 3.77
CA ALA A 66 31.37 -5.74 3.47
C ALA A 66 32.42 -6.16 2.45
N ASP A 67 32.66 -5.35 1.41
CA ASP A 67 33.70 -5.63 0.42
C ASP A 67 35.11 -5.46 0.98
N ALA A 68 35.32 -4.48 1.88
CA ALA A 68 36.58 -4.34 2.61
C ALA A 68 36.85 -5.54 3.54
N LEU A 69 35.83 -6.01 4.26
CA LEU A 69 35.93 -7.18 5.14
C LEU A 69 36.19 -8.46 4.33
N LYS A 70 35.50 -8.68 3.21
CA LYS A 70 35.78 -9.82 2.32
C LYS A 70 37.23 -9.86 1.88
N LYS A 71 37.80 -8.72 1.45
CA LYS A 71 39.22 -8.64 1.08
C LYS A 71 40.15 -9.04 2.23
N ARG A 72 39.83 -8.63 3.46
CA ARG A 72 40.60 -9.00 4.64
C ARG A 72 40.47 -10.50 4.94
N VAL A 73 39.26 -11.03 4.86
CA VAL A 73 39.00 -12.48 5.04
C VAL A 73 39.77 -13.28 4.00
N ASP A 74 39.67 -12.94 2.71
CA ASP A 74 40.41 -13.62 1.64
C ASP A 74 41.93 -13.60 1.87
N ALA A 75 42.47 -12.46 2.33
CA ALA A 75 43.89 -12.34 2.64
C ALA A 75 44.31 -13.22 3.82
N LEU A 76 43.49 -13.30 4.86
CA LEU A 76 43.73 -14.14 6.03
C LEU A 76 43.57 -15.62 5.72
N GLU A 77 42.56 -16.01 4.94
CA GLU A 77 42.36 -17.39 4.48
C GLU A 77 43.55 -17.88 3.65
N LYS A 78 44.09 -17.02 2.76
CA LYS A 78 45.31 -17.31 2.01
C LYS A 78 46.54 -17.43 2.90
N ALA A 79 46.64 -16.63 3.96
CA ALA A 79 47.77 -16.66 4.90
C ALA A 79 47.71 -17.86 5.86
N THR A 80 46.51 -18.32 6.22
CA THR A 80 46.30 -19.38 7.24
C THR A 80 46.00 -20.75 6.65
N GLY A 81 45.88 -20.88 5.31
CA GLY A 81 45.64 -22.15 4.62
C GLY A 81 44.31 -22.83 4.95
N THR A 82 43.43 -22.18 5.72
CA THR A 82 42.11 -22.69 6.09
C THR A 82 41.11 -22.24 5.04
N SER A 83 40.91 -23.07 4.01
CA SER A 83 39.77 -22.90 3.11
C SER A 83 38.52 -23.46 3.79
N ALA A 84 37.72 -22.61 4.44
CA ALA A 84 36.35 -22.97 4.78
C ALA A 84 35.48 -22.96 3.51
N PRO A 85 34.50 -23.88 3.37
CA PRO A 85 33.71 -23.98 2.15
C PRO A 85 32.90 -22.69 1.96
N LYS A 86 33.13 -22.05 0.80
CA LYS A 86 32.40 -20.89 0.28
C LYS A 86 30.89 -21.13 0.37
N ALA A 87 30.25 -20.62 1.41
CA ALA A 87 28.79 -20.55 1.51
C ALA A 87 28.29 -19.65 0.37
N SER A 88 27.87 -20.31 -0.69
CA SER A 88 27.25 -19.73 -1.86
C SER A 88 26.14 -18.76 -1.45
N ALA A 89 26.21 -17.56 -2.02
CA ALA A 89 25.17 -16.56 -2.12
C ALA A 89 23.78 -17.06 -1.70
N ALA A 90 23.34 -16.69 -0.50
CA ALA A 90 21.94 -16.81 -0.10
C ALA A 90 21.13 -15.88 -1.02
N LYS A 91 20.60 -16.46 -2.11
CA LYS A 91 19.52 -15.91 -2.92
C LYS A 91 18.43 -15.41 -1.97
N PRO A 92 17.95 -14.17 -2.07
CA PRO A 92 16.87 -13.71 -1.21
C PRO A 92 15.61 -14.48 -1.64
N ALA A 93 15.29 -15.54 -0.91
CA ALA A 93 14.01 -16.20 -1.02
C ALA A 93 12.97 -15.18 -0.61
N ALA A 94 12.16 -14.76 -1.60
CA ALA A 94 11.01 -13.90 -1.42
C ALA A 94 10.23 -14.35 -0.19
N ARG A 95 10.21 -13.50 0.85
CA ARG A 95 9.29 -13.66 1.98
C ARG A 95 7.88 -13.47 1.43
N LYS A 96 7.22 -14.56 1.07
CA LYS A 96 5.78 -14.58 0.81
C LYS A 96 5.08 -14.14 2.10
N PRO A 97 4.27 -13.07 2.11
CA PRO A 97 3.50 -12.73 3.30
C PRO A 97 2.47 -13.84 3.50
N ALA A 98 2.59 -14.60 4.58
CA ALA A 98 1.58 -15.54 4.99
C ALA A 98 0.33 -14.72 5.39
N ALA A 99 -0.66 -14.72 4.49
CA ALA A 99 -1.96 -14.13 4.72
C ALA A 99 -2.59 -14.73 5.99
N LYS A 100 -2.95 -13.86 6.94
CA LYS A 100 -3.77 -14.17 8.10
C LYS A 100 -5.07 -14.83 7.63
N LYS A 101 -5.36 -16.04 8.12
CA LYS A 101 -6.68 -16.66 8.00
C LYS A 101 -7.50 -16.28 9.24
N PRO A 102 -8.60 -15.51 9.14
CA PRO A 102 -9.53 -15.39 10.25
C PRO A 102 -10.48 -16.59 10.18
N ALA A 103 -10.33 -17.54 11.10
CA ALA A 103 -11.28 -18.65 11.23
C ALA A 103 -12.16 -18.41 12.47
N ALA A 104 -13.34 -17.88 12.18
CA ALA A 104 -14.65 -18.11 12.80
C ALA A 104 -14.71 -18.63 14.26
N LYS A 105 -15.33 -17.79 15.10
CA LYS A 105 -16.09 -18.17 16.30
C LYS A 105 -17.03 -19.36 16.01
N PRO A 106 -17.14 -20.34 16.93
CA PRO A 106 -18.39 -21.04 17.15
C PRO A 106 -19.08 -20.52 18.41
N ALA A 107 -20.39 -20.39 18.27
CA ALA A 107 -21.33 -20.00 19.29
C ALA A 107 -21.49 -21.06 20.39
N ASP A 108 -21.84 -20.54 21.57
CA ASP A 108 -22.89 -21.02 22.47
C ASP A 108 -22.89 -22.49 22.93
N LYS A 109 -22.53 -22.70 24.21
CA LYS A 109 -23.01 -23.80 25.06
C LYS A 109 -23.01 -23.38 26.53
N THR A 110 -24.14 -22.87 27.03
CA THR A 110 -24.62 -23.06 28.42
C THR A 110 -24.80 -24.58 28.65
N PRO A 111 -24.56 -25.22 29.82
CA PRO A 111 -25.23 -24.96 31.13
C PRO A 111 -24.34 -25.40 32.35
N PRO A 112 -24.85 -25.71 33.57
CA PRO A 112 -26.18 -25.54 34.16
C PRO A 112 -26.23 -24.78 35.50
N SER A 113 -27.46 -24.39 35.84
CA SER A 113 -27.91 -24.01 37.17
C SER A 113 -27.47 -25.01 38.25
N THR A 114 -26.90 -24.50 39.33
CA THR A 114 -26.85 -25.15 40.66
C THR A 114 -26.82 -24.02 41.68
N GLY A 115 -27.95 -23.78 42.33
CA GLY A 115 -28.13 -22.73 43.31
C GLY A 115 -29.57 -22.70 43.78
N GLU A 116 -29.85 -23.58 44.76
CA GLU A 116 -31.04 -23.70 45.63
C GLU A 116 -32.35 -24.23 45.02
#